data_AF-A0AA86PW47-F1
#
_entry.id   AF-A0AA86PW47-F1
#
_cell.length_a   1.000
_cell.length_b   1.000
_cell.length_c   1.000
_cell.angle_alpha   90.00
_cell.angle_beta   90.00
_cell.angle_gamma   90.00
#
_symmetry.space_group_name_H-M   'P 1'
#
loop_
_entity.id
_entity.type
_entity.pdbx_description
1 polymer ?
#
loop_
_entity_poly.entity_id
_entity_poly.type
_entity_poly.pdbx_seq_one_letter_code
_entity_poly.pdbx_strand_id
1 'polypeptide(L)'
;MDLVDLLNKIISGGSNQENEIPQQNTHKLNGTSEALSVLHNLTLVNTQNNFVVKEELALNNDLLQADIQQQLQSLSSPSANQSTPARFDFKMKSYKWSATQHRKFCIICLAVGWYDITPKYINKLMPDVSKEVISSHLQKTRNELKTALGQLQNETIPPLYANDEVFKSIVKYWKTHKSRMFDNEIKQKLMQ
;
A
#
# COMPACT_ATOMS: atom_id res chain seq x y z
N MET A 1 -19.60 44.28 10.78
CA MET A 1 -20.20 43.01 11.21
C MET A 1 -19.13 42.29 12.00
N ASP A 2 -19.35 42.16 13.31
CA ASP A 2 -18.32 41.78 14.28
C ASP A 2 -18.13 40.25 14.31
N LEU A 3 -16.91 39.80 14.56
CA LEU A 3 -16.56 38.37 14.65
C LEU A 3 -17.28 37.68 15.80
N VAL A 4 -17.68 38.47 16.81
CA VAL A 4 -18.50 38.02 17.94
C VAL A 4 -19.94 37.71 17.52
N ASP A 5 -20.52 38.45 16.56
CA ASP A 5 -21.86 38.17 16.03
C ASP A 5 -21.90 36.89 15.20
N LEU A 6 -20.80 36.55 14.52
CA LEU A 6 -20.71 35.33 13.71
C LEU A 6 -20.66 34.06 14.57
N LEU A 7 -20.00 34.13 15.74
CA LEU A 7 -19.88 32.99 16.66
C LEU A 7 -21.18 32.71 17.43
N ASN A 8 -21.93 33.74 17.82
CA ASN A 8 -23.23 33.55 18.49
C ASN A 8 -24.29 32.92 17.58
N LYS A 9 -24.18 33.13 16.27
CA LYS A 9 -25.09 32.56 15.27
C LYS A 9 -24.84 31.06 15.00
N ILE A 10 -23.65 30.57 15.32
CA ILE A 10 -23.29 29.15 15.17
C ILE A 10 -23.69 28.35 16.44
N ILE A 11 -23.70 29.00 17.60
CA ILE A 11 -23.99 28.35 18.89
C ILE A 11 -25.51 28.31 19.18
N SER A 12 -26.28 29.24 18.61
CA SER A 12 -27.73 29.31 18.77
C SER A 12 -28.43 28.43 17.72
N GLY A 13 -28.71 27.18 18.12
CA GLY A 13 -29.18 26.10 17.26
C GLY A 13 -30.38 26.40 16.37
N GLY A 14 -30.28 25.89 15.14
CA GLY A 14 -31.43 25.68 14.25
C GLY A 14 -32.01 24.29 14.48
N SER A 15 -33.03 24.23 15.35
CA SER A 15 -33.96 23.11 15.48
C SER A 15 -35.07 23.21 14.42
N ASN A 16 -35.63 22.06 14.06
CA ASN A 16 -36.88 21.83 13.32
C ASN A 16 -36.77 21.70 11.79
N GLN A 17 -36.63 20.46 11.33
CA GLN A 17 -37.57 19.91 10.35
C GLN A 17 -37.92 18.47 10.71
N GLU A 18 -39.16 18.30 11.18
CA GLU A 18 -39.91 17.04 11.15
C GLU A 18 -39.98 16.55 9.71
N ASN A 19 -39.59 15.30 9.47
CA ASN A 19 -39.96 14.59 8.25
C ASN A 19 -40.76 13.37 8.63
N GLU A 20 -41.98 13.36 8.11
CA GLU A 20 -43.05 12.41 8.35
C GLU A 20 -42.68 11.00 7.91
N ILE A 21 -43.19 10.04 8.69
CA ILE A 21 -43.06 8.60 8.50
C ILE A 21 -44.13 8.14 7.50
N PRO A 22 -43.78 7.45 6.40
CA PRO A 22 -44.76 6.66 5.66
C PRO A 22 -44.90 5.28 6.33
N GLN A 23 -46.04 5.05 6.96
CA GLN A 23 -46.51 3.70 7.28
C GLN A 23 -46.87 2.96 5.99
N GLN A 24 -46.21 1.83 5.69
CA GLN A 24 -46.78 0.82 4.80
C GLN A 24 -46.42 -0.62 5.19
N ASN A 25 -47.49 -1.39 5.42
CA ASN A 25 -47.72 -2.81 5.15
C ASN A 25 -46.74 -3.88 5.67
N THR A 26 -47.12 -4.46 6.81
CA THR A 26 -46.70 -5.80 7.25
C THR A 26 -47.48 -6.89 6.52
N HIS A 27 -46.98 -7.34 5.37
CA HIS A 27 -47.41 -8.63 4.80
C HIS A 27 -46.84 -9.78 5.65
N LYS A 28 -47.71 -10.47 6.39
CA LYS A 28 -47.43 -11.80 6.96
C LYS A 28 -47.21 -12.79 5.83
N LEU A 29 -45.96 -13.17 5.60
CA LEU A 29 -45.61 -14.33 4.78
C LEU A 29 -45.46 -15.56 5.68
N ASN A 30 -46.47 -16.43 5.64
CA ASN A 30 -46.34 -17.83 6.07
C ASN A 30 -45.47 -18.55 5.03
N GLY A 31 -44.17 -18.72 5.30
CA GLY A 31 -43.22 -19.26 4.32
C GLY A 31 -42.05 -20.05 4.92
N THR A 32 -42.20 -20.59 6.12
CA THR A 32 -41.12 -21.34 6.79
C THR A 32 -40.95 -22.78 6.28
N SER A 33 -41.88 -23.30 5.47
CA SER A 33 -41.83 -24.69 5.02
C SER A 33 -41.02 -24.91 3.72
N GLU A 34 -41.00 -23.96 2.79
CA GLU A 34 -40.29 -24.14 1.50
C GLU A 34 -38.78 -23.84 1.59
N ALA A 35 -38.37 -22.92 2.46
CA ALA A 35 -36.96 -22.57 2.64
C ALA A 35 -36.13 -23.74 3.22
N LEU A 36 -36.75 -24.59 4.05
CA LEU A 36 -36.09 -25.78 4.62
C LEU A 36 -35.94 -26.90 3.58
N SER A 37 -36.87 -27.04 2.64
CA SER A 37 -36.80 -28.02 1.56
C SER A 37 -35.66 -27.73 0.57
N VAL A 38 -35.42 -26.44 0.29
CA VAL A 38 -34.34 -26.00 -0.60
C VAL A 38 -32.96 -26.22 0.04
N LEU A 39 -32.82 -25.96 1.34
CA LEU A 39 -31.57 -26.21 2.08
C LEU A 39 -31.22 -27.70 2.19
N HIS A 40 -32.22 -28.58 2.33
CA HIS A 40 -31.97 -30.02 2.40
C HIS A 40 -31.48 -30.59 1.05
N ASN A 41 -32.00 -30.09 -0.08
CA ASN A 41 -31.57 -30.55 -1.41
C ASN A 41 -30.16 -30.04 -1.79
N LEU A 42 -29.77 -28.83 -1.38
CA LEU A 42 -28.41 -28.32 -1.61
C LEU A 42 -27.34 -29.08 -0.82
N THR A 43 -27.69 -29.61 0.36
CA THR A 43 -26.74 -30.34 1.22
C THR A 43 -26.45 -31.75 0.66
N LEU A 44 -27.44 -32.39 0.04
CA LEU A 44 -27.28 -33.71 -0.60
C LEU A 44 -26.40 -33.67 -1.85
N VAL A 45 -26.55 -32.63 -2.69
CA VAL A 45 -25.72 -32.47 -3.90
C VAL A 45 -24.25 -32.17 -3.56
N ASN A 46 -23.98 -31.46 -2.45
CA ASN A 46 -22.61 -31.13 -2.06
C ASN A 46 -21.85 -32.32 -1.45
N THR A 47 -22.55 -33.33 -0.95
CA THR A 47 -21.92 -34.50 -0.30
C THR A 47 -21.51 -35.57 -1.33
N GLN A 48 -22.25 -35.71 -2.43
CA GLN A 48 -21.89 -36.64 -3.52
C GLN A 48 -20.68 -36.15 -4.35
N ASN A 49 -20.52 -34.84 -4.53
CA ASN A 49 -19.36 -34.27 -5.24
C ASN A 49 -18.03 -34.40 -4.45
N ASN A 50 -18.09 -34.67 -3.14
CA ASN A 50 -16.89 -34.76 -2.31
C ASN A 50 -16.29 -36.18 -2.23
N PHE A 51 -17.01 -37.19 -2.75
CA PHE A 51 -16.55 -38.58 -2.74
C PHE A 51 -15.81 -38.96 -4.04
N VAL A 52 -16.27 -38.44 -5.18
CA VAL A 52 -15.65 -38.73 -6.50
C VAL A 52 -14.27 -38.07 -6.66
N VAL A 53 -14.04 -36.91 -6.03
CA VAL A 53 -12.76 -36.16 -6.16
C VAL A 53 -11.61 -36.80 -5.38
N LYS A 54 -11.88 -37.68 -4.41
CA LYS A 54 -10.82 -38.28 -3.58
C LYS A 54 -10.12 -39.48 -4.23
N GLU A 55 -10.78 -40.19 -5.14
CA GLU A 55 -10.21 -41.39 -5.75
C GLU A 55 -9.32 -41.06 -6.96
N GLU A 56 -9.62 -39.99 -7.71
CA GLU A 56 -8.80 -39.51 -8.83
C GLU A 56 -7.52 -38.76 -8.41
N LEU A 57 -7.45 -38.26 -7.17
CA LEU A 57 -6.29 -37.56 -6.63
C LEU A 57 -5.20 -38.50 -6.07
N ALA A 58 -5.56 -39.76 -5.79
CA ALA A 58 -4.61 -40.76 -5.32
C ALA A 58 -3.76 -41.34 -6.46
N LEU A 59 -4.33 -41.52 -7.66
CA LEU A 59 -3.61 -42.11 -8.79
C LEU A 59 -2.61 -41.14 -9.47
N ASN A 60 -2.83 -39.83 -9.37
CA ASN A 60 -1.96 -38.82 -9.99
C ASN A 60 -0.71 -38.45 -9.17
N ASN A 61 -0.64 -38.83 -7.89
CA ASN A 61 0.54 -38.55 -7.06
C ASN A 61 1.68 -39.56 -7.28
N ASP A 62 1.37 -40.83 -7.55
CA ASP A 62 2.40 -41.86 -7.72
C ASP A 62 3.16 -41.72 -9.04
N LEU A 63 2.51 -41.22 -10.10
CA LEU A 63 3.17 -40.96 -11.38
C LEU A 63 4.09 -39.72 -11.34
N LEU A 64 3.77 -38.74 -10.49
CA LEU A 64 4.56 -37.50 -10.36
C LEU A 64 5.84 -37.70 -9.54
N GLN A 65 5.84 -38.62 -8.56
CA GLN A 65 7.04 -38.90 -7.75
C GLN A 65 8.13 -39.62 -8.54
N ALA A 66 7.79 -40.49 -9.49
CA ALA A 66 8.77 -41.21 -10.30
C ALA A 66 9.59 -40.28 -11.23
N ASP A 67 8.95 -39.22 -11.74
CA ASP A 67 9.58 -38.28 -12.68
C ASP A 67 10.52 -37.28 -11.95
N ILE A 68 10.15 -36.86 -10.74
CA ILE A 68 10.99 -35.99 -9.89
C ILE A 68 12.27 -36.71 -9.46
N GLN A 69 12.21 -38.03 -9.22
CA GLN A 69 13.37 -38.79 -8.77
C GLN A 69 14.36 -39.10 -9.90
N GLN A 70 13.92 -39.18 -11.16
CA GLN A 70 14.82 -39.27 -12.32
C GLN A 70 15.51 -37.94 -12.62
N GLN A 71 14.85 -36.79 -12.44
CA GLN A 71 15.49 -35.48 -12.65
C GLN A 71 16.60 -35.20 -11.63
N LEU A 72 16.44 -35.61 -10.38
CA LEU A 72 17.45 -35.38 -9.33
C LEU A 72 18.75 -36.18 -9.52
N GLN A 73 18.74 -37.29 -10.26
CA GLN A 73 19.97 -38.04 -10.57
C GLN A 73 20.82 -37.40 -11.66
N SER A 74 20.25 -36.49 -12.47
CA SER A 74 20.99 -35.76 -13.52
C SER A 74 21.77 -34.54 -13.02
N LEU A 75 21.52 -34.09 -11.78
CA LEU A 75 22.07 -32.85 -11.22
C LEU A 75 23.35 -33.05 -10.38
N SER A 76 23.82 -34.29 -10.19
CA SER A 76 24.99 -34.62 -9.36
C SER A 76 26.31 -34.74 -10.13
N SER A 77 26.43 -34.09 -11.29
CA SER A 77 27.73 -33.94 -11.96
C SER A 77 28.48 -32.70 -11.45
N PRO A 78 29.61 -32.84 -10.71
CA PRO A 78 30.44 -31.71 -10.33
C PRO A 78 31.21 -31.22 -11.57
N SER A 79 30.61 -30.30 -12.33
CA SER A 79 31.30 -29.61 -13.43
C SER A 79 32.19 -28.51 -12.86
N ALA A 80 33.36 -28.92 -12.37
CA ALA A 80 34.48 -28.04 -12.06
C ALA A 80 35.10 -27.56 -13.38
N ASN A 81 34.76 -26.33 -13.80
CA ASN A 81 35.54 -25.41 -14.65
C ASN A 81 34.60 -24.43 -15.36
N GLN A 82 34.00 -23.51 -14.60
CA GLN A 82 33.48 -22.27 -15.19
C GLN A 82 34.43 -21.14 -14.81
N SER A 83 35.30 -20.81 -15.74
CA SER A 83 36.08 -19.57 -15.77
C SER A 83 35.11 -18.40 -15.62
N THR A 84 35.15 -17.78 -14.44
CA THR A 84 34.38 -16.58 -14.13
C THR A 84 34.71 -15.49 -15.17
N PRO A 85 33.70 -14.94 -15.88
CA PRO A 85 33.94 -13.85 -16.82
C PRO A 85 34.57 -12.67 -16.07
N ALA A 86 35.64 -12.13 -16.64
CA ALA A 86 36.40 -11.02 -16.07
C ALA A 86 35.44 -9.90 -15.62
N ARG A 87 35.40 -9.64 -14.31
CA ARG A 87 34.65 -8.52 -13.75
C ARG A 87 35.26 -7.23 -14.30
N PHE A 88 34.58 -6.64 -15.28
CA PHE A 88 34.85 -5.26 -15.67
C PHE A 88 34.45 -4.36 -14.50
N ASP A 89 35.43 -3.97 -13.70
CA ASP A 89 35.29 -2.98 -12.63
C ASP A 89 35.05 -1.59 -13.25
N PHE A 90 33.83 -1.37 -13.77
CA PHE A 90 33.36 -0.03 -14.05
C PHE A 90 33.26 0.68 -12.70
N LYS A 91 34.26 1.51 -12.39
CA LYS A 91 34.20 2.48 -11.28
C LYS A 91 33.04 3.45 -11.55
N MET A 92 31.83 3.05 -11.15
CA MET A 92 30.67 3.94 -11.21
C MET A 92 30.94 5.13 -10.30
N LYS A 93 30.92 6.33 -10.89
CA LYS A 93 31.02 7.58 -10.13
C LYS A 93 29.86 7.61 -9.14
N SER A 94 30.19 7.78 -7.85
CA SER A 94 29.18 7.90 -6.80
C SER A 94 28.28 9.10 -7.08
N TYR A 95 26.97 8.88 -7.06
CA TYR A 95 25.97 9.94 -7.25
C TYR A 95 25.99 10.90 -6.06
N LYS A 96 25.97 12.21 -6.32
CA LYS A 96 25.95 13.25 -5.29
C LYS A 96 24.60 13.95 -5.27
N TRP A 97 23.90 13.86 -4.14
CA TRP A 97 22.64 14.57 -3.93
C TRP A 97 22.89 16.06 -3.67
N SER A 98 22.28 16.93 -4.49
CA SER A 98 22.21 18.35 -4.18
C SER A 98 21.19 18.64 -3.07
N ALA A 99 21.34 19.76 -2.35
CA ALA A 99 20.40 20.17 -1.32
C ALA A 99 18.97 20.33 -1.86
N THR A 100 18.83 20.87 -3.08
CA THR A 100 17.55 21.06 -3.76
C THR A 100 16.91 19.72 -4.14
N GLN A 101 17.68 18.76 -4.66
CA GLN A 101 17.16 17.42 -4.97
C GLN A 101 16.75 16.68 -3.69
N HIS A 102 17.56 16.75 -2.64
CA HIS A 102 17.24 16.14 -1.35
C HIS A 102 15.95 16.73 -0.77
N ARG A 103 15.77 18.06 -0.82
CA ARG A 103 14.53 18.72 -0.38
C ARG A 103 13.31 18.21 -1.15
N LYS A 104 13.39 18.18 -2.50
CA LYS A 104 12.30 17.66 -3.36
C LYS A 104 11.97 16.20 -3.05
N PHE A 105 13.00 15.37 -2.88
CA PHE A 105 12.87 13.98 -2.48
C PHE A 105 12.11 13.84 -1.14
N CYS A 106 12.50 14.60 -0.12
CA CYS A 106 11.83 14.57 1.19
C CYS A 106 10.39 15.08 1.13
N ILE A 107 10.09 16.12 0.32
CA ILE A 107 8.73 16.60 0.10
C ILE A 107 7.85 15.48 -0.47
N ILE A 108 8.33 14.78 -1.50
CA ILE A 108 7.59 13.67 -2.13
C ILE A 108 7.35 12.53 -1.13
N CYS A 109 8.40 12.13 -0.40
CA CYS A 109 8.29 11.07 0.59
C CYS A 109 7.29 11.40 1.70
N LEU A 110 7.32 12.63 2.22
CA LEU A 110 6.39 13.08 3.24
C LEU A 110 4.95 13.19 2.70
N ALA A 111 4.76 13.71 1.49
CA ALA A 111 3.43 13.90 0.92
C ALA A 111 2.73 12.58 0.57
N VAL A 112 3.49 11.56 0.18
CA VAL A 112 2.96 10.22 -0.08
C VAL A 112 2.87 9.37 1.19
N GLY A 113 3.76 9.62 2.14
CA GLY A 113 3.91 8.82 3.34
C GLY A 113 5.16 7.94 3.25
N TRP A 114 5.96 7.95 4.32
CA TRP A 114 7.22 7.24 4.37
C TRP A 114 7.10 5.73 4.20
N TYR A 115 5.97 5.10 4.51
CA TYR A 115 5.78 3.65 4.31
C TYR A 115 5.31 3.31 2.89
N ASP A 116 4.42 4.13 2.34
CA ASP A 116 3.74 3.86 1.08
C ASP A 116 4.56 4.29 -0.15
N ILE A 117 5.56 5.16 0.05
CA ILE A 117 6.40 5.67 -1.04
C ILE A 117 7.29 4.56 -1.63
N THR A 118 7.32 4.50 -2.97
CA THR A 118 8.17 3.57 -3.73
C THR A 118 9.17 4.31 -4.61
N PRO A 119 10.35 3.74 -4.91
CA PRO A 119 11.32 4.35 -5.80
C PRO A 119 10.77 4.65 -7.21
N LYS A 120 9.89 3.78 -7.72
CA LYS A 120 9.20 3.97 -9.01
C LYS A 120 8.34 5.23 -9.00
N TYR A 121 7.64 5.49 -7.90
CA TYR A 121 6.80 6.68 -7.80
C TYR A 121 7.63 7.96 -7.69
N ILE A 122 8.71 7.96 -6.90
CA ILE A 122 9.61 9.11 -6.80
C ILE A 122 10.23 9.43 -8.16
N ASN A 123 10.72 8.41 -8.89
CA ASN A 123 11.32 8.59 -10.21
C ASN A 123 10.34 9.18 -11.25
N LYS A 124 9.02 8.91 -11.12
CA LYS A 124 7.98 9.57 -11.94
C LYS A 124 7.94 11.09 -11.73
N LEU A 125 8.24 11.56 -10.52
CA LEU A 125 8.22 13.00 -10.16
C LEU A 125 9.61 13.66 -10.24
N MET A 126 10.68 12.85 -10.17
CA MET A 126 12.08 13.25 -10.29
C MET A 126 12.80 12.36 -11.31
N PRO A 127 12.52 12.53 -12.62
CA PRO A 127 13.09 11.68 -13.67
C PRO A 127 14.58 11.93 -13.91
N ASP A 128 15.14 13.01 -13.35
CA ASP A 128 16.56 13.37 -13.41
C ASP A 128 17.45 12.46 -12.55
N VAL A 129 16.87 11.65 -11.66
CA VAL A 129 17.60 10.75 -10.76
C VAL A 129 17.21 9.31 -11.06
N SER A 130 18.19 8.42 -11.24
CA SER A 130 17.90 7.01 -11.51
C SER A 130 17.18 6.34 -10.35
N LYS A 131 16.35 5.33 -10.67
CA LYS A 131 15.54 4.60 -9.70
C LYS A 131 16.41 3.90 -8.65
N GLU A 132 17.59 3.42 -9.03
CA GLU A 132 18.54 2.72 -8.16
C GLU A 132 19.11 3.67 -7.11
N VAL A 133 19.50 4.88 -7.54
CA VAL A 133 19.99 5.94 -6.64
C VAL A 133 18.89 6.37 -5.68
N ILE A 134 17.66 6.56 -6.16
CA ILE A 134 16.48 6.86 -5.34
C ILE A 134 16.23 5.75 -4.31
N SER A 135 16.30 4.48 -4.72
CA SER A 135 16.05 3.34 -3.84
C SER A 135 17.07 3.27 -2.71
N SER A 136 18.36 3.42 -3.04
CA SER A 136 19.43 3.46 -2.05
C SER A 136 19.24 4.63 -1.07
N HIS A 137 18.92 5.81 -1.59
CA HIS A 137 18.71 7.00 -0.77
C HIS A 137 17.50 6.87 0.15
N LEU A 138 16.36 6.35 -0.36
CA LEU A 138 15.16 6.11 0.43
C LEU A 138 15.38 5.14 1.58
N GLN A 139 16.11 4.05 1.34
CA GLN A 139 16.47 3.10 2.39
C GLN A 139 17.32 3.79 3.47
N LYS A 140 18.34 4.54 3.06
CA LYS A 140 19.23 5.25 3.98
C LYS A 140 18.47 6.27 4.83
N THR A 141 17.66 7.13 4.21
CA THR A 141 16.88 8.16 4.91
C THR A 141 15.86 7.56 5.87
N ARG A 142 15.14 6.49 5.48
CA ARG A 142 14.21 5.79 6.40
C ARG A 142 14.94 5.26 7.64
N ASN A 143 16.12 4.66 7.45
CA ASN A 143 16.92 4.15 8.55
C ASN A 143 17.42 5.28 9.46
N GLU A 144 17.92 6.38 8.89
CA GLU A 144 18.35 7.56 9.65
C GLU A 144 17.21 8.14 10.50
N LEU A 145 16.02 8.30 9.92
CA LEU A 145 14.84 8.78 10.64
C LEU A 145 14.38 7.81 11.72
N LYS A 146 14.38 6.51 11.43
CA LYS A 146 14.02 5.48 12.41
C LYS A 146 14.99 5.47 13.59
N THR A 147 16.30 5.60 13.33
CA THR A 147 17.32 5.69 14.40
C THR A 147 17.15 6.96 15.22
N ALA A 148 16.88 8.10 14.57
CA ALA A 148 16.73 9.38 15.27
C ALA A 148 15.45 9.48 16.12
N LEU A 149 14.37 8.81 15.71
CA LEU A 149 13.03 9.00 16.31
C LEU A 149 12.47 7.73 16.97
N GLY A 150 13.18 6.60 16.89
CA GLY A 150 12.74 5.28 17.35
C GLY A 150 11.72 4.61 16.42
N GLN A 151 10.69 5.35 15.99
CA GLN A 151 9.67 4.86 15.06
C GLN A 151 9.41 5.88 13.96
N LEU A 152 9.41 5.40 12.71
CA LEU A 152 9.05 6.21 11.56
C LEU A 152 7.52 6.31 11.45
N GLN A 153 6.98 7.49 11.16
CA GLN A 153 5.55 7.70 10.89
C GLN A 153 5.39 8.40 9.55
N ASN A 154 4.23 8.28 8.90
CA ASN A 154 3.97 8.97 7.64
C ASN A 154 4.05 10.50 7.76
N GLU A 155 3.80 11.05 8.95
CA GLU A 155 3.85 12.49 9.25
C GLU A 155 5.26 12.98 9.68
N THR A 156 6.26 12.11 9.69
CA THR A 156 7.61 12.45 10.18
C THR A 156 8.30 13.46 9.28
N ILE A 157 8.61 14.66 9.81
CA ILE A 157 9.44 15.66 9.12
C ILE A 157 10.91 15.36 9.40
N PRO A 158 11.80 15.27 8.37
CA PRO A 158 13.23 15.18 8.60
C PRO A 158 13.74 16.38 9.41
N PRO A 159 14.61 16.21 10.43
CA PRO A 159 15.04 17.30 11.31
C PRO A 159 15.58 18.52 10.57
N LEU A 160 16.30 18.30 9.46
CA LEU A 160 16.82 19.34 8.58
C LEU A 160 15.75 20.32 8.06
N TYR A 161 14.49 19.88 7.96
CA TYR A 161 13.36 20.63 7.41
C TYR A 161 12.26 20.93 8.45
N ALA A 162 12.55 20.78 9.75
CA ALA A 162 11.55 20.98 10.81
C ALA A 162 10.86 22.35 10.76
N ASN A 163 11.57 23.39 10.30
CA ASN A 163 11.07 24.75 10.21
C ASN A 163 10.50 25.13 8.83
N ASP A 164 10.53 24.23 7.85
CA ASP A 164 10.11 24.51 6.48
C ASP A 164 8.57 24.52 6.37
N GLU A 165 8.01 25.63 5.89
CA GLU A 165 6.55 25.84 5.80
C GLU A 165 5.87 24.86 4.83
N VAL A 166 6.58 24.40 3.79
CA VAL A 166 6.04 23.39 2.87
C VAL A 166 5.83 22.07 3.62
N PHE A 167 6.80 21.67 4.44
CA PHE A 167 6.70 20.44 5.24
C PHE A 167 5.59 20.53 6.29
N LYS A 168 5.48 21.68 6.99
CA LYS A 168 4.39 21.92 7.93
C LYS A 168 3.01 21.86 7.25
N SER A 169 2.89 22.43 6.05
CA SER A 169 1.66 22.36 5.25
C SER A 169 1.29 20.92 4.90
N ILE A 170 2.26 20.07 4.56
CA ILE A 170 2.01 18.66 4.22
C ILE A 170 1.59 17.87 5.47
N VAL A 171 2.23 18.10 6.62
CA VAL A 171 1.81 17.47 7.88
C VAL A 171 0.40 17.89 8.27
N LYS A 172 0.06 19.19 8.10
CA LYS A 172 -1.32 19.67 8.30
C LYS A 172 -2.30 18.90 7.40
N TYR A 173 -1.95 18.68 6.13
CA TYR A 173 -2.78 17.89 5.21
C TYR A 173 -3.03 16.47 5.73
N TRP A 174 -1.99 15.75 6.16
CA TRP A 174 -2.11 14.41 6.74
C TRP A 174 -3.02 14.39 7.96
N LYS A 175 -2.88 15.37 8.86
CA LYS A 175 -3.72 15.47 10.06
C LYS A 175 -5.20 15.64 9.73
N THR A 176 -5.52 16.36 8.66
CA THR A 176 -6.90 16.58 8.20
C THR A 176 -7.46 15.39 7.41
N HIS A 177 -6.71 14.84 6.46
CA HIS A 177 -7.24 13.88 5.49
C HIS A 177 -6.93 12.42 5.80
N LYS A 178 -5.96 12.15 6.70
CA LYS A 178 -5.50 10.81 7.09
C LYS A 178 -5.11 9.92 5.89
N SER A 179 -4.71 10.54 4.78
CA SER A 179 -4.38 9.89 3.52
C SER A 179 -3.31 10.68 2.77
N ARG A 180 -2.69 10.05 1.76
CA ARG A 180 -1.65 10.65 0.93
C ARG A 180 -2.19 11.82 0.08
N MET A 181 -1.31 12.76 -0.25
CA MET A 181 -1.63 13.82 -1.23
C MET A 181 -1.70 13.26 -2.66
N PHE A 182 -2.49 13.89 -3.52
CA PHE A 182 -2.57 13.55 -4.94
C PHE A 182 -1.39 14.15 -5.73
N ASP A 183 -1.03 13.52 -6.87
CA ASP A 183 0.11 13.93 -7.72
C ASP A 183 0.11 15.43 -8.05
N ASN A 184 -1.07 16.02 -8.32
CA ASN A 184 -1.19 17.44 -8.68
C ASN A 184 -0.84 18.37 -7.51
N GLU A 185 -1.27 18.02 -6.29
CA GLU A 185 -0.99 18.80 -5.08
C GLU A 185 0.50 18.71 -4.72
N ILE A 186 1.10 17.52 -4.89
CA ILE A 186 2.54 17.32 -4.68
C ILE A 186 3.33 18.19 -5.66
N LYS A 187 2.96 18.21 -6.95
CA LYS A 187 3.61 19.05 -7.95
C LYS A 187 3.53 20.53 -7.62
N GLN A 188 2.39 21.00 -7.10
CA GLN A 188 2.26 22.40 -6.63
C GLN A 188 3.23 22.71 -5.49
N LYS A 189 3.42 21.79 -4.54
CA LYS A 189 4.36 21.97 -3.43
C LYS A 189 5.82 21.96 -3.88
N LEU A 190 6.17 21.24 -4.94
CA LEU A 190 7.53 21.19 -5.48
C LEU A 190 7.97 22.48 -6.20
N MET A 191 7.03 23.38 -6.53
CA MET A 191 7.29 24.67 -7.17
C MET A 191 7.51 25.82 -6.16
N GLN A 192 7.32 25.56 -4.86
CA GLN A 192 7.48 26.54 -3.76
C GLN A 192 8.86 26.42 -3.10
#